data_AF-V4AIW2-F1
#
_entry.id   AF-V4AIW2-F1
#
_cell.length_a   1.000
_cell.length_b   1.000
_cell.length_c   1.000
_cell.angle_alpha   90.00
_cell.angle_beta   90.00
_cell.angle_gamma   90.00
#
_symmetry.space_group_name_H-M   'P 1'
#
loop_
_entity.id
_entity.type
_entity.pdbx_description
1 polymer ?
#
loop_
_entity_poly.entity_id
_entity_poly.type
_entity_poly.pdbx_seq_one_letter_code
_entity_poly.pdbx_strand_id
1 'polypeptide(L)'
;SNSDIETYGKSRLYFLCGCEEDDKNMQIKCRDGDVIQMEPFGYIMRDSTRKDINYSSLSYEKCKKKFRPEILNLETRLEIYKKCTLRNSCYTKIAGVEEGQQRIVNHPFYCHSESSIKDISQETVENLKNPIFYFTGEKFRGQKIDCDCSITSLGSLQLELFFIHLKPSTSSKVRFLTQNFLLFESSVDGITVLYTYYSYIVPEFQLEIRGMKPDVEDVIFFRLREQNRGISPAFPVR
;
A
#
# COMPACT_ATOMS: atom_id res chain seq x y z
N SER A 1 25.76 -14.56 2.38
CA SER A 1 24.36 -14.19 2.09
C SER A 1 23.60 -14.11 3.40
N ASN A 2 23.23 -12.91 3.84
CA ASN A 2 22.37 -12.67 5.01
C ASN A 2 21.27 -11.68 4.58
N SER A 3 20.06 -12.19 4.37
CA SER A 3 18.86 -11.39 4.17
C SER A 3 17.94 -11.64 5.34
N ASP A 4 17.86 -10.69 6.26
CA ASP A 4 17.07 -10.82 7.47
C ASP A 4 15.90 -9.82 7.40
N ILE A 5 14.71 -10.28 7.79
CA ILE A 5 13.60 -9.38 8.06
C ILE A 5 13.88 -8.75 9.43
N GLU A 6 14.20 -7.46 9.43
CA GLU A 6 14.43 -6.75 10.68
C GLU A 6 13.18 -5.98 11.13
N THR A 7 12.90 -6.08 12.44
CA THR A 7 11.80 -5.38 13.11
C THR A 7 12.32 -4.12 13.80
N TYR A 8 11.68 -2.97 13.58
CA TYR A 8 12.06 -1.74 14.27
C TYR A 8 11.24 -1.53 15.57
N GLY A 9 11.84 -1.84 16.72
CA GLY A 9 11.27 -1.54 18.05
C GLY A 9 9.91 -2.18 18.35
N LYS A 10 9.09 -1.56 19.22
CA LYS A 10 7.69 -1.96 19.49
C LYS A 10 6.72 -1.63 18.33
N SER A 11 7.22 -1.19 17.18
CA SER A 11 6.40 -0.80 16.03
C SER A 11 6.20 -2.00 15.09
N ARG A 12 5.04 -2.11 14.42
CA ARG A 12 4.80 -3.12 13.37
C ARG A 12 5.40 -2.70 12.01
N LEU A 13 6.44 -1.87 12.02
CA LEU A 13 7.18 -1.47 10.83
C LEU A 13 8.36 -2.44 10.64
N TYR A 14 8.39 -3.06 9.47
CA TYR A 14 9.36 -4.06 9.08
C TYR A 14 10.10 -3.61 7.83
N PHE A 15 11.31 -4.13 7.67
CA PHE A 15 12.11 -3.90 6.48
C PHE A 15 12.68 -5.22 6.00
N LEU A 16 12.52 -5.48 4.71
CA LEU A 16 13.33 -6.48 4.03
C LEU A 16 14.67 -5.84 3.69
N CYS A 17 15.74 -6.30 4.34
CA CYS A 17 17.11 -5.86 4.11
C CYS A 17 18.01 -7.05 3.77
N GLY A 18 18.87 -6.89 2.78
CA GLY A 18 19.81 -7.94 2.39
C GLY A 18 20.85 -7.46 1.39
N CYS A 19 21.94 -8.22 1.33
CA CYS A 19 22.96 -8.17 0.29
C CYS A 19 22.91 -9.48 -0.50
N GLU A 20 22.65 -9.40 -1.80
CA GLU A 20 22.62 -10.59 -2.66
C GLU A 20 23.54 -10.44 -3.86
N GLU A 21 24.23 -11.53 -4.18
CA GLU A 21 25.08 -11.70 -5.36
C GLU A 21 24.30 -12.45 -6.45
N ASP A 22 23.55 -13.47 -6.06
CA ASP A 22 22.73 -14.30 -6.94
C ASP A 22 21.25 -13.87 -6.99
N ASP A 23 20.57 -14.32 -8.04
CA ASP A 23 19.11 -14.26 -8.16
C ASP A 23 18.45 -14.95 -6.95
N LYS A 24 17.60 -14.22 -6.21
CA LYS A 24 16.95 -14.77 -5.02
C LYS A 24 15.50 -14.33 -4.90
N ASN A 25 14.65 -15.27 -4.49
CA ASN A 25 13.29 -14.97 -4.04
C ASN A 25 13.31 -14.71 -2.53
N MET A 26 12.99 -13.49 -2.14
CA MET A 26 12.84 -13.13 -0.73
C MET A 26 11.37 -13.13 -0.33
N GLN A 27 11.09 -13.75 0.82
CA GLN A 27 9.75 -13.77 1.38
C GLN A 27 9.52 -12.53 2.24
N ILE A 28 8.39 -11.85 2.04
CA ILE A 28 7.82 -10.88 2.98
C ILE A 28 6.63 -11.57 3.63
N LYS A 29 6.56 -11.57 4.97
CA LYS A 29 5.51 -12.28 5.71
C LYS A 29 5.11 -11.53 6.98
N CYS A 30 3.81 -11.46 7.22
CA CYS A 30 3.21 -11.01 8.47
C CYS A 30 2.82 -12.20 9.37
N ARG A 31 2.45 -11.93 10.63
CA ARG A 31 1.87 -12.94 11.53
C ARG A 31 0.51 -13.39 11.00
N ASP A 32 0.06 -14.57 11.41
CA ASP A 32 -1.25 -15.07 11.03
C ASP A 32 -2.36 -14.09 11.44
N GLY A 33 -3.31 -13.82 10.54
CA GLY A 33 -4.36 -12.82 10.73
C GLY A 33 -3.93 -11.36 10.55
N ASP A 34 -2.71 -11.11 10.06
CA ASP A 34 -2.25 -9.80 9.60
C ASP A 34 -1.98 -9.81 8.07
N VAL A 35 -2.13 -8.65 7.44
CA VAL A 35 -1.85 -8.38 6.01
C VAL A 35 -0.82 -7.28 5.82
N ILE A 36 -0.10 -7.36 4.70
CA ILE A 36 0.99 -6.45 4.32
C ILE A 36 0.45 -5.14 3.73
N GLN A 37 1.00 -4.02 4.20
CA GLN A 37 1.02 -2.72 3.54
C GLN A 37 2.46 -2.40 3.11
N MET A 38 2.69 -2.15 1.83
CA MET A 38 4.00 -1.68 1.34
C MET A 38 4.18 -0.17 1.58
N GLU A 39 5.43 0.25 1.78
CA GLU A 39 5.85 1.65 1.90
C GLU A 39 5.05 2.50 2.91
N PRO A 40 4.88 2.02 4.15
CA PRO A 40 4.18 2.76 5.19
C PRO A 40 4.84 4.10 5.49
N PHE A 41 4.03 5.11 5.84
CA PHE A 41 4.49 6.42 6.30
C PHE A 41 5.42 7.15 5.31
N GLY A 42 5.35 6.81 4.02
CA GLY A 42 6.19 7.39 2.98
C GLY A 42 7.61 6.83 2.94
N TYR A 43 7.90 5.73 3.65
CA TYR A 43 9.15 4.99 3.44
C TYR A 43 9.12 4.32 2.07
N ILE A 44 9.94 4.77 1.13
CA ILE A 44 9.95 4.27 -0.26
C ILE A 44 10.90 3.08 -0.40
N MET A 45 10.52 2.08 -1.21
CA MET A 45 11.35 0.94 -1.62
C MET A 45 12.59 1.41 -2.39
N ARG A 46 13.73 0.85 -2.01
CA ARG A 46 15.03 1.25 -2.56
C ARG A 46 15.91 0.05 -2.83
N ASP A 47 16.74 0.18 -3.85
CA ASP A 47 17.80 -0.77 -4.15
C ASP A 47 19.03 -0.08 -4.76
N SER A 48 20.16 -0.77 -4.73
CA SER A 48 21.36 -0.32 -5.44
C SER A 48 22.34 -1.46 -5.62
N THR A 49 23.15 -1.41 -6.68
CA THR A 49 24.27 -2.33 -6.91
C THR A 49 25.59 -1.65 -6.56
N ARG A 50 26.50 -2.37 -5.88
CA ARG A 50 27.81 -1.85 -5.46
C ARG A 50 28.89 -2.91 -5.67
N LYS A 51 30.10 -2.49 -6.08
CA LYS A 51 31.29 -3.35 -6.12
C LYS A 51 31.92 -3.51 -4.74
N ASP A 52 32.42 -4.72 -4.45
CA ASP A 52 33.32 -5.06 -3.34
C ASP A 52 32.98 -4.43 -1.99
N ILE A 53 31.85 -4.84 -1.41
CA ILE A 53 31.62 -4.52 0.00
C ILE A 53 31.39 -5.80 0.79
N ASN A 54 32.29 -6.06 1.73
CA ASN A 54 32.25 -7.23 2.61
C ASN A 54 31.14 -7.03 3.66
N TYR A 55 29.88 -7.11 3.23
CA TYR A 55 28.68 -6.95 4.06
C TYR A 55 28.10 -8.31 4.42
N SER A 56 28.86 -9.10 5.16
CA SER A 56 28.40 -10.39 5.68
C SER A 56 27.30 -10.25 6.74
N SER A 57 26.99 -9.06 7.26
CA SER A 57 25.83 -8.82 8.14
C SER A 57 25.50 -7.32 8.22
N LEU A 58 24.70 -6.79 7.29
CA LEU A 58 24.15 -5.45 7.45
C LEU A 58 22.95 -5.53 8.41
N SER A 59 23.12 -4.96 9.60
CA SER A 59 21.96 -4.62 10.43
C SER A 59 21.19 -3.44 9.82
N TYR A 60 19.88 -3.33 10.07
CA TYR A 60 19.01 -2.24 9.59
C TYR A 60 19.59 -0.84 9.82
N GLU A 61 20.18 -0.60 10.99
CA GLU A 61 20.83 0.68 11.32
C GLU A 61 21.99 1.00 10.37
N LYS A 62 22.71 -0.01 9.88
CA LYS A 62 23.75 0.15 8.86
C LYS A 62 23.13 0.32 7.46
N CYS A 63 22.05 -0.40 7.16
CA CYS A 63 21.30 -0.26 5.90
C CYS A 63 20.72 1.16 5.72
N LYS A 64 20.34 1.83 6.82
CA LYS A 64 19.82 3.21 6.82
C LYS A 64 20.91 4.29 6.86
N LYS A 65 21.97 4.11 7.65
CA LYS A 65 22.96 5.17 7.94
C LYS A 65 24.13 5.24 6.96
N LYS A 66 24.58 4.11 6.39
CA LYS A 66 25.77 4.12 5.52
C LYS A 66 25.47 4.28 4.04
N PHE A 67 24.27 3.93 3.58
CA PHE A 67 23.92 3.95 2.16
C PHE A 67 22.53 4.52 1.94
N ARG A 68 22.40 5.36 0.91
CA ARG A 68 21.13 5.84 0.37
C ARG A 68 20.90 5.09 -0.95
N PRO A 69 20.40 3.84 -0.93
CA PRO A 69 20.04 3.14 -2.16
C PRO A 69 19.04 3.98 -2.96
N GLU A 70 19.08 3.82 -4.27
CA GLU A 70 18.27 4.57 -5.21
C GLU A 70 16.80 4.17 -5.05
N ILE A 71 15.90 5.09 -5.41
CA ILE A 71 14.47 4.74 -5.40
C ILE A 71 14.25 3.72 -6.50
N LEU A 72 13.68 2.58 -6.14
CA LEU A 72 13.34 1.54 -7.08
C LEU A 72 12.39 2.11 -8.15
N ASN A 73 12.56 1.72 -9.41
CA ASN A 73 11.71 2.24 -10.48
C ASN A 73 10.22 1.92 -10.25
N LEU A 74 9.34 2.72 -10.84
CA LEU A 74 7.89 2.65 -10.61
C LEU A 74 7.30 1.28 -10.98
N GLU A 75 7.71 0.69 -12.10
CA GLU A 75 7.20 -0.59 -12.59
C GLU A 75 7.49 -1.72 -11.60
N THR A 76 8.74 -1.80 -11.12
CA THR A 76 9.14 -2.84 -10.15
C THR A 76 8.43 -2.63 -8.81
N ARG A 77 8.29 -1.37 -8.36
CA ARG A 77 7.51 -1.05 -7.16
C ARG A 77 6.06 -1.51 -7.34
N LEU A 78 5.42 -1.18 -8.46
CA LEU A 78 4.04 -1.56 -8.74
C LEU A 78 3.84 -3.08 -8.72
N GLU A 79 4.77 -3.84 -9.30
CA GLU A 79 4.75 -5.31 -9.27
C GLU A 79 4.81 -5.86 -7.84
N ILE A 80 5.65 -5.28 -6.99
CA ILE A 80 5.72 -5.66 -5.57
C ILE A 80 4.42 -5.30 -4.86
N TYR A 81 3.86 -4.12 -5.10
CA TYR A 81 2.58 -3.71 -4.53
C TYR A 81 1.45 -4.68 -4.89
N LYS A 82 1.30 -5.04 -6.17
CA LYS A 82 0.30 -6.01 -6.66
C LYS A 82 0.46 -7.39 -6.02
N LYS A 83 1.71 -7.83 -5.82
CA LYS A 83 2.02 -9.16 -5.25
C LYS A 83 1.86 -9.22 -3.74
N CYS A 84 2.11 -8.11 -3.03
CA CYS A 84 2.28 -8.14 -1.57
C CYS A 84 1.14 -7.46 -0.81
N THR A 85 0.59 -6.35 -1.32
CA THR A 85 -0.42 -5.57 -0.59
C THR A 85 -1.66 -6.42 -0.34
N LEU A 86 -2.24 -6.32 0.87
CA LEU A 86 -3.40 -7.10 1.33
C LEU A 86 -3.18 -8.63 1.42
N ARG A 87 -1.95 -9.13 1.22
CA ARG A 87 -1.62 -10.54 1.44
C ARG A 87 -0.94 -10.72 2.78
N ASN A 88 -1.08 -11.91 3.38
CA ASN A 88 -0.31 -12.28 4.57
C ASN A 88 1.18 -12.49 4.27
N SER A 89 1.49 -13.06 3.10
CA SER A 89 2.86 -13.24 2.62
C SER A 89 2.95 -13.11 1.10
N CYS A 90 4.13 -12.77 0.62
CA CYS A 90 4.47 -12.72 -0.80
C CYS A 90 5.96 -13.03 -1.00
N TYR A 91 6.34 -13.29 -2.25
CA TYR A 91 7.73 -13.38 -2.65
C TYR A 91 8.07 -12.23 -3.61
N THR A 92 9.21 -11.60 -3.39
CA THR A 92 9.80 -10.62 -4.29
C THR A 92 11.10 -11.17 -4.86
N LYS A 93 11.29 -11.02 -6.17
CA LYS A 93 12.53 -11.42 -6.84
C LYS A 93 13.53 -10.27 -6.74
N ILE A 94 14.70 -10.55 -6.19
CA ILE A 94 15.84 -9.65 -6.22
C ILE A 94 16.80 -10.23 -7.23
N ALA A 95 17.03 -9.50 -8.32
CA ALA A 95 17.94 -9.97 -9.34
C ALA A 95 19.38 -9.88 -8.82
N GLY A 96 20.15 -10.92 -9.12
CA GLY A 96 21.58 -10.99 -8.88
C GLY A 96 22.34 -9.93 -9.65
N VAL A 97 23.63 -9.86 -9.39
CA VAL A 97 24.54 -8.85 -9.93
C VAL A 97 25.79 -9.53 -10.47
N GLU A 98 26.64 -8.77 -11.17
CA GLU A 98 27.90 -9.32 -11.69
C GLU A 98 28.84 -9.77 -10.57
N GLU A 99 29.76 -10.67 -10.89
CA GLU A 99 30.77 -11.14 -9.94
C GLU A 99 31.55 -9.96 -9.30
N GLY A 100 31.75 -10.02 -7.98
CA GLY A 100 32.37 -8.93 -7.21
C GLY A 100 31.43 -7.76 -6.91
N GLN A 101 30.13 -7.87 -7.21
CA GLN A 101 29.11 -6.89 -6.84
C GLN A 101 28.12 -7.48 -5.84
N GLN A 102 27.44 -6.61 -5.10
CA GLN A 102 26.31 -6.95 -4.23
C GLN A 102 25.15 -5.99 -4.47
N ARG A 103 23.93 -6.52 -4.46
CA ARG A 103 22.70 -5.73 -4.46
C ARG A 103 22.21 -5.51 -3.05
N ILE A 104 22.07 -4.25 -2.66
CA ILE A 104 21.50 -3.83 -1.38
C ILE A 104 20.03 -3.53 -1.61
N VAL A 105 19.14 -4.13 -0.83
CA VAL A 105 17.70 -3.87 -0.89
C VAL A 105 17.16 -3.31 0.42
N ASN A 106 16.15 -2.45 0.30
CA ASN A 106 15.37 -1.93 1.43
C ASN A 106 13.91 -1.81 0.99
N HIS A 107 13.10 -2.81 1.33
CA HIS A 107 11.66 -2.79 1.08
C HIS A 107 10.89 -2.63 2.40
N PRO A 108 10.41 -1.42 2.72
CA PRO A 108 9.63 -1.16 3.93
C PRO A 108 8.21 -1.71 3.81
N PHE A 109 7.73 -2.35 4.87
CA PHE A 109 6.35 -2.83 4.96
C PHE A 109 5.78 -2.77 6.39
N TYR A 110 4.46 -2.75 6.51
CA TYR A 110 3.74 -2.76 7.77
C TYR A 110 2.70 -3.88 7.79
N CYS A 111 2.50 -4.52 8.94
CA CYS A 111 1.49 -5.57 9.10
C CYS A 111 0.26 -5.04 9.84
N HIS A 112 -0.88 -4.94 9.15
CA HIS A 112 -2.17 -4.60 9.77
C HIS A 112 -2.94 -5.85 10.11
N SER A 113 -3.68 -5.85 11.21
CA SER A 113 -4.61 -6.95 11.46
C SER A 113 -5.70 -6.96 10.40
N GLU A 114 -6.01 -8.13 9.85
CA GLU A 114 -7.12 -8.33 8.90
C GLU A 114 -8.45 -7.80 9.46
N SER A 115 -8.63 -7.88 10.78
CA SER A 115 -9.83 -7.35 11.46
C SER A 115 -9.99 -5.82 11.37
N SER A 116 -8.88 -5.09 11.14
CA SER A 116 -8.86 -3.64 10.93
C SER A 116 -9.12 -3.22 9.48
N ILE A 117 -9.10 -4.20 8.57
CA ILE A 117 -9.35 -4.03 7.14
C ILE A 117 -10.85 -4.23 6.88
N LYS A 118 -11.45 -3.36 6.06
CA LYS A 118 -12.87 -3.34 5.75
C LYS A 118 -13.09 -3.27 4.27
N ASP A 119 -13.86 -4.22 3.77
CA ASP A 119 -14.24 -4.24 2.37
C ASP A 119 -15.30 -3.18 2.12
N ILE A 120 -15.05 -2.25 1.19
CA ILE A 120 -16.01 -1.18 0.87
C ILE A 120 -17.32 -1.69 0.28
N SER A 121 -17.35 -2.94 -0.22
CA SER A 121 -18.56 -3.57 -0.75
C SER A 121 -19.49 -4.11 0.33
N GLN A 122 -19.03 -4.18 1.58
CA GLN A 122 -19.83 -4.67 2.69
C GLN A 122 -20.40 -3.49 3.48
N GLU A 123 -21.63 -3.66 3.97
CA GLU A 123 -22.19 -2.73 4.94
C GLU A 123 -21.25 -2.63 6.14
N THR A 124 -20.80 -1.41 6.42
CA THR A 124 -19.83 -1.18 7.48
C THR A 124 -20.57 -0.76 8.75
N VAL A 125 -20.29 -1.45 9.85
CA VAL A 125 -20.87 -1.15 11.17
C VAL A 125 -20.40 0.23 11.66
N GLU A 126 -21.32 1.01 12.22
CA GLU A 126 -21.00 2.21 13.01
C GLU A 126 -20.06 1.80 14.17
N ASN A 127 -19.00 2.56 14.48
CA ASN A 127 -18.12 2.22 15.61
C ASN A 127 -16.62 2.07 15.28
N LEU A 128 -16.22 2.06 14.00
CA LEU A 128 -14.84 1.73 13.63
C LEU A 128 -13.81 2.82 13.99
N LYS A 129 -12.82 2.42 14.79
CA LYS A 129 -11.65 3.25 15.13
C LYS A 129 -10.54 3.04 14.10
N ASN A 130 -10.21 4.08 13.32
CA ASN A 130 -9.17 4.08 12.29
C ASN A 130 -9.27 2.95 11.24
N PRO A 131 -10.46 2.71 10.65
CA PRO A 131 -10.63 1.64 9.66
C PRO A 131 -9.75 1.86 8.44
N ILE A 132 -9.23 0.75 7.91
CA ILE A 132 -8.63 0.72 6.58
C ILE A 132 -9.66 0.13 5.62
N PHE A 133 -9.93 0.83 4.54
CA PHE A 133 -10.84 0.42 3.50
C PHE A 133 -10.10 -0.21 2.35
N TYR A 134 -10.68 -1.28 1.79
CA TYR A 134 -10.15 -1.90 0.60
C TYR A 134 -11.22 -2.35 -0.38
N PHE A 135 -10.80 -2.47 -1.63
CA PHE A 135 -11.52 -3.04 -2.75
C PHE A 135 -10.53 -3.82 -3.60
N THR A 136 -10.94 -5.00 -4.08
CA THR A 136 -10.20 -5.77 -5.09
C THR A 136 -11.15 -6.20 -6.19
N GLY A 137 -10.78 -5.97 -7.45
CA GLY A 137 -11.59 -6.39 -8.58
C GLY A 137 -11.62 -7.90 -8.78
N GLU A 138 -10.61 -8.63 -8.27
CA GLU A 138 -10.60 -10.10 -8.22
C GLU A 138 -11.88 -10.68 -7.61
N LYS A 139 -12.39 -10.07 -6.52
CA LYS A 139 -13.62 -10.51 -5.84
C LYS A 139 -14.90 -10.33 -6.68
N PHE A 140 -14.89 -9.40 -7.64
CA PHE A 140 -16.06 -8.97 -8.40
C PHE A 140 -15.97 -9.32 -9.89
N ARG A 141 -15.16 -10.32 -10.25
CA ARG A 141 -14.95 -10.71 -11.64
C ARG A 141 -16.28 -10.98 -12.35
N GLY A 142 -16.49 -10.30 -13.48
CA GLY A 142 -17.68 -10.44 -14.32
C GLY A 142 -18.92 -9.70 -13.79
N GLN A 143 -18.84 -9.05 -12.64
CA GLN A 143 -19.93 -8.27 -12.07
C GLN A 143 -19.82 -6.80 -12.49
N LYS A 144 -20.96 -6.11 -12.49
CA LYS A 144 -21.02 -4.66 -12.59
C LYS A 144 -21.32 -4.13 -11.19
N ILE A 145 -20.54 -3.17 -10.72
CA ILE A 145 -20.66 -2.63 -9.38
C ILE A 145 -20.93 -1.13 -9.40
N ASP A 146 -21.73 -0.71 -8.43
CA ASP A 146 -22.00 0.65 -8.06
C ASP A 146 -21.79 0.76 -6.54
N CYS A 147 -20.99 1.71 -6.05
CA CYS A 147 -20.91 2.08 -4.63
C CYS A 147 -20.97 3.59 -4.54
N ASP A 148 -21.72 4.07 -3.57
CA ASP A 148 -21.71 5.46 -3.19
C ASP A 148 -21.52 5.50 -1.69
N CYS A 149 -20.32 5.93 -1.29
CA CYS A 149 -19.80 5.68 0.02
C CYS A 149 -19.33 7.02 0.59
N SER A 150 -20.10 7.66 1.48
CA SER A 150 -19.83 8.99 2.02
C SER A 150 -19.56 8.97 3.51
N ILE A 151 -18.64 9.84 3.96
CA ILE A 151 -18.30 10.07 5.35
C ILE A 151 -18.37 11.57 5.61
N THR A 152 -19.10 11.94 6.66
CA THR A 152 -19.11 13.29 7.21
C THR A 152 -18.53 13.25 8.61
N SER A 153 -17.65 14.19 8.89
CA SER A 153 -16.91 14.34 10.13
C SER A 153 -17.21 15.71 10.75
N LEU A 154 -17.08 15.85 12.07
CA LEU A 154 -17.21 17.15 12.74
C LEU A 154 -15.92 17.97 12.58
N GLY A 155 -14.78 17.30 12.51
CA GLY A 155 -13.48 17.89 12.22
C GLY A 155 -12.98 17.63 10.79
N SER A 156 -11.78 18.10 10.50
CA SER A 156 -11.06 17.78 9.28
C SER A 156 -10.73 16.29 9.20
N LEU A 157 -10.77 15.74 8.00
CA LEU A 157 -10.37 14.38 7.70
C LEU A 157 -8.92 14.36 7.17
N GLN A 158 -8.28 13.21 7.32
CA GLN A 158 -7.00 12.87 6.72
C GLN A 158 -7.20 11.63 5.87
N LEU A 159 -6.70 11.66 4.64
CA LEU A 159 -6.74 10.51 3.74
C LEU A 159 -5.34 10.01 3.49
N GLU A 160 -5.12 8.75 3.83
CA GLU A 160 -3.90 8.02 3.57
C GLU A 160 -4.22 6.98 2.49
N LEU A 161 -3.77 7.21 1.26
CA LEU A 161 -3.92 6.25 0.17
C LEU A 161 -2.71 5.33 0.21
N PHE A 162 -2.93 4.05 0.46
CA PHE A 162 -1.86 3.06 0.51
C PHE A 162 -1.51 2.56 -0.88
N PHE A 163 -2.53 2.17 -1.65
CA PHE A 163 -2.36 1.68 -3.00
C PHE A 163 -3.66 1.85 -3.80
N ILE A 164 -3.58 2.53 -4.94
CA ILE A 164 -4.63 2.52 -5.95
C ILE A 164 -4.00 2.06 -7.24
N HIS A 165 -4.60 1.05 -7.87
CA HIS A 165 -4.30 0.67 -9.24
C HIS A 165 -5.63 0.40 -9.93
N LEU A 166 -6.01 1.26 -10.86
CA LEU A 166 -7.21 1.13 -11.66
C LEU A 166 -6.81 1.21 -13.13
N LYS A 167 -7.21 0.19 -13.91
CA LYS A 167 -6.96 0.15 -15.36
C LYS A 167 -7.67 1.32 -16.06
N PRO A 168 -7.20 1.73 -17.27
CA PRO A 168 -7.86 2.76 -18.07
C PRO A 168 -9.38 2.59 -18.22
N SER A 169 -9.84 1.34 -18.37
CA SER A 169 -11.25 1.03 -18.57
C SER A 169 -12.12 1.22 -17.32
N THR A 170 -11.53 1.24 -16.13
CA THR A 170 -12.24 1.28 -14.84
C THR A 170 -11.96 2.56 -14.06
N SER A 171 -10.82 3.21 -14.25
CA SER A 171 -10.40 4.42 -13.55
C SER A 171 -11.40 5.58 -13.68
N SER A 172 -11.98 5.80 -14.86
CA SER A 172 -13.00 6.84 -15.08
C SER A 172 -14.32 6.60 -14.34
N LYS A 173 -14.51 5.41 -13.78
CA LYS A 173 -15.72 5.03 -13.04
C LYS A 173 -15.58 5.23 -11.53
N VAL A 174 -14.38 5.56 -11.05
CA VAL A 174 -14.08 5.77 -9.64
C VAL A 174 -13.76 7.23 -9.39
N ARG A 175 -14.41 7.84 -8.39
CA ARG A 175 -14.22 9.24 -8.03
C ARG A 175 -14.04 9.36 -6.53
N PHE A 176 -12.96 10.02 -6.14
CA PHE A 176 -12.70 10.42 -4.76
C PHE A 176 -13.04 11.89 -4.64
N LEU A 177 -14.11 12.20 -3.91
CA LEU A 177 -14.67 13.54 -3.79
C LEU A 177 -14.51 14.07 -2.38
N THR A 178 -14.34 15.38 -2.26
CA THR A 178 -14.40 16.09 -0.99
C THR A 178 -15.13 17.42 -1.20
N GLN A 179 -16.25 17.66 -0.52
CA GLN A 179 -17.17 18.77 -0.83
C GLN A 179 -17.46 18.91 -2.34
N ASN A 180 -17.71 17.79 -3.01
CA ASN A 180 -17.90 17.69 -4.47
C ASN A 180 -16.68 18.04 -5.35
N PHE A 181 -15.51 18.35 -4.77
CA PHE A 181 -14.26 18.50 -5.50
C PHE A 181 -13.58 17.14 -5.70
N LEU A 182 -13.16 16.86 -6.92
CA LEU A 182 -12.42 15.64 -7.25
C LEU A 182 -10.98 15.74 -6.75
N LEU A 183 -10.53 14.76 -5.96
CA LEU A 183 -9.18 14.73 -5.39
C LEU A 183 -8.11 14.42 -6.44
N PHE A 184 -8.42 13.60 -7.43
CA PHE A 184 -7.53 13.26 -8.54
C PHE A 184 -8.33 12.79 -9.76
N GLU A 185 -7.82 13.13 -10.94
CA GLU A 185 -8.44 12.77 -12.22
C GLU A 185 -7.91 11.43 -12.74
N SER A 186 -8.75 10.75 -13.52
CA SER A 186 -8.30 9.60 -14.30
C SER A 186 -7.46 10.06 -15.48
N SER A 187 -6.36 9.35 -15.75
CA SER A 187 -5.58 9.53 -16.99
C SER A 187 -5.97 8.50 -18.05
N VAL A 188 -5.41 8.63 -19.26
CA VAL A 188 -5.54 7.63 -20.33
C VAL A 188 -4.88 6.29 -19.97
N ASP A 189 -3.90 6.31 -19.06
CA ASP A 189 -3.18 5.12 -18.59
C ASP A 189 -3.81 4.51 -17.32
N GLY A 190 -4.96 5.04 -16.90
CA GLY A 190 -5.64 4.66 -15.66
C GLY A 190 -5.24 5.54 -14.48
N ILE A 191 -5.34 4.98 -13.27
CA ILE A 191 -4.89 5.62 -12.03
C ILE A 191 -3.95 4.65 -11.33
N THR A 192 -2.72 5.07 -11.10
CA THR A 192 -1.78 4.35 -10.22
C THR A 192 -1.26 5.32 -9.18
N VAL A 193 -1.55 5.02 -7.92
CA VAL A 193 -1.07 5.77 -6.77
C VAL A 193 -0.38 4.76 -5.85
N LEU A 194 0.94 4.91 -5.73
CA LEU A 194 1.70 4.33 -4.62
C LEU A 194 1.61 5.31 -3.44
N TYR A 195 1.81 4.83 -2.22
CA TYR A 195 1.58 5.56 -0.97
C TYR A 195 1.55 7.10 -1.10
N THR A 196 0.41 7.72 -0.79
CA THR A 196 0.28 9.18 -0.70
C THR A 196 -0.59 9.58 0.48
N TYR A 197 -0.43 10.80 0.94
CA TYR A 197 -1.07 11.30 2.14
C TYR A 197 -1.59 12.72 1.94
N TYR A 198 -2.89 12.89 2.15
CA TYR A 198 -3.58 14.18 2.17
C TYR A 198 -3.85 14.56 3.62
N SER A 199 -3.04 15.49 4.14
CA SER A 199 -3.05 15.91 5.55
C SER A 199 -4.30 16.68 5.97
N TYR A 200 -5.02 17.24 5.00
CA TYR A 200 -6.21 18.04 5.22
C TYR A 200 -7.21 17.80 4.10
N ILE A 201 -8.24 17.02 4.42
CA ILE A 201 -9.46 16.90 3.64
C ILE A 201 -10.56 17.59 4.44
N VAL A 202 -11.37 18.39 3.76
CA VAL A 202 -12.52 19.06 4.37
C VAL A 202 -13.47 18.01 4.99
N PRO A 203 -14.40 18.39 5.87
CA PRO A 203 -15.11 17.44 6.74
C PRO A 203 -16.01 16.40 6.04
N GLU A 204 -16.07 16.41 4.70
CA GLU A 204 -16.83 15.49 3.89
C GLU A 204 -15.91 14.78 2.90
N PHE A 205 -15.99 13.46 2.86
CA PHE A 205 -15.33 12.60 1.89
C PHE A 205 -16.35 11.67 1.25
N GLN A 206 -16.24 11.45 -0.06
CA GLN A 206 -17.09 10.50 -0.78
C GLN A 206 -16.25 9.69 -1.77
N LEU A 207 -16.46 8.37 -1.77
CA LEU A 207 -16.00 7.44 -2.79
C LEU A 207 -17.20 7.04 -3.63
N GLU A 208 -17.17 7.38 -4.92
CA GLU A 208 -18.19 7.01 -5.88
C GLU A 208 -17.60 6.02 -6.90
N ILE A 209 -18.27 4.88 -7.07
CA ILE A 209 -18.01 3.89 -8.13
C ILE A 209 -19.31 3.75 -8.93
N ARG A 210 -19.28 4.02 -10.24
CA ARG A 210 -20.48 3.96 -11.09
C ARG A 210 -20.33 3.02 -12.28
N GLY A 211 -21.13 1.98 -12.28
CA GLY A 211 -21.24 1.00 -13.36
C GLY A 211 -19.90 0.40 -13.78
N MET A 212 -19.00 0.21 -12.83
CA MET A 212 -17.67 -0.33 -13.08
C MET A 212 -17.76 -1.84 -13.28
N LYS A 213 -17.05 -2.37 -14.27
CA LYS A 213 -16.77 -3.80 -14.38
C LYS A 213 -15.30 -3.99 -13.98
N PRO A 214 -15.01 -4.43 -12.76
CA PRO A 214 -13.66 -4.43 -12.23
C PRO A 214 -12.74 -5.37 -13.03
N ASP A 215 -11.52 -4.92 -13.30
CA ASP A 215 -10.42 -5.79 -13.72
C ASP A 215 -9.85 -6.56 -12.52
N VAL A 216 -9.28 -7.74 -12.74
CA VAL A 216 -8.71 -8.55 -11.65
C VAL A 216 -7.56 -7.83 -10.93
N GLU A 217 -6.85 -6.94 -11.62
CA GLU A 217 -5.77 -6.15 -11.04
C GLU A 217 -6.25 -4.86 -10.38
N ASP A 218 -7.54 -4.50 -10.47
CA ASP A 218 -8.05 -3.27 -9.88
C ASP A 218 -8.02 -3.37 -8.35
N VAL A 219 -7.36 -2.42 -7.70
CA VAL A 219 -7.22 -2.35 -6.25
C VAL A 219 -7.41 -0.91 -5.78
N ILE A 220 -8.15 -0.75 -4.68
CA ILE A 220 -8.21 0.49 -3.92
C ILE A 220 -7.93 0.13 -2.47
N PHE A 221 -6.97 0.79 -1.83
CA PHE A 221 -6.58 0.54 -0.45
C PHE A 221 -6.21 1.86 0.23
N PHE A 222 -7.00 2.27 1.21
CA PHE A 222 -6.86 3.59 1.85
C PHE A 222 -7.37 3.62 3.27
N ARG A 223 -7.02 4.66 4.02
CA ARG A 223 -7.51 4.94 5.37
C ARG A 223 -7.98 6.38 5.46
N LEU A 224 -9.08 6.57 6.18
CA LEU A 224 -9.56 7.88 6.62
C LEU A 224 -9.37 8.02 8.13
N ARG A 225 -8.95 9.20 8.59
CA ARG A 225 -8.83 9.53 10.02
C ARG A 225 -9.37 10.92 10.29
N GLU A 226 -10.08 11.11 11.40
CA GLU A 226 -10.45 12.44 11.88
C GLU A 226 -9.26 13.08 12.62
N GLN A 227 -9.00 14.35 12.35
CA GLN A 227 -7.95 15.12 12.99
C GLN A 227 -8.44 15.59 14.37
N ASN A 228 -8.24 14.71 15.37
CA ASN A 228 -8.60 14.83 16.79
C ASN A 228 -10.00 14.31 17.18
N ARG A 229 -9.97 13.31 18.07
CA ARG A 229 -11.06 12.52 18.68
C ARG A 229 -11.48 11.35 17.80
N GLY A 230 -11.23 10.14 18.30
CA GLY A 230 -11.74 8.93 17.67
C GLY A 230 -13.24 8.86 17.88
N ILE A 231 -14.00 8.85 16.79
CA ILE A 231 -15.30 8.19 16.61
C ILE A 231 -15.44 7.94 15.09
N SER A 232 -16.43 7.14 14.77
CA SER A 232 -16.44 6.24 13.64
C SER A 232 -17.24 6.69 12.43
N PRO A 233 -16.86 6.19 11.25
CA PRO A 233 -17.61 6.40 10.02
C PRO A 233 -18.90 5.58 10.02
N ALA A 234 -19.97 6.16 9.48
CA ALA A 234 -21.16 5.44 9.03
C ALA A 234 -21.05 5.27 7.51
N PHE A 235 -21.19 4.04 7.01
CA PHE A 235 -21.29 3.74 5.57
C PHE A 235 -22.64 3.13 5.28
N PRO A 236 -23.55 3.85 4.63
CA PRO A 236 -24.64 3.21 3.91
C PRO A 236 -24.16 2.84 2.50
N VAL A 237 -24.25 1.55 2.15
CA VAL A 237 -24.18 1.10 0.75
C VAL A 237 -25.60 0.71 0.35
N ARG A 238 -26.11 1.24 -0.77
CA ARG A 238 -27.37 0.80 -1.40
C ARG A 238 -27.08 0.04 -2.68
#